data_AF-A0A847V5S7-F1
#
_entry.id   AF-A0A847V5S7-F1
#
_cell.length_a   1.000
_cell.length_b   1.000
_cell.length_c   1.000
_cell.angle_alpha   90.00
_cell.angle_beta   90.00
_cell.angle_gamma   90.00
#
_symmetry.space_group_name_H-M   'P 1'
#
loop_
_entity.id
_entity.type
_entity.pdbx_description
1 polymer ?
#
loop_
_entity_poly.entity_id
_entity_poly.type
_entity_poly.pdbx_seq_one_letter_code
_entity_poly.pdbx_strand_id
1 'polypeptide(L)'
;NIEIVTQRSRSGKETILAANVIKGAPCGSTWYVAKRMTGLETDQPDLRERISEAHHAYPCTASMEQDPEIKDTILHKAGYIIREAVEDAIRRAERAEPRDSGSFSGAARPRVGV
;
A
#
# COMPACT_ATOMS: atom_id res chain seq x y z
N ASN A 1 -3.70 -9.42 3.95
CA ASN A 1 -2.55 -8.82 4.66
C ASN A 1 -2.66 -7.31 4.75
N ILE A 2 -3.07 -6.62 3.67
CA ILE A 2 -3.30 -5.17 3.65
C ILE A 2 -4.75 -4.92 3.22
N GLU A 3 -5.39 -3.90 3.80
CA GLU A 3 -6.67 -3.35 3.38
C GLU A 3 -6.44 -1.93 2.86
N ILE A 4 -6.98 -1.61 1.69
CA ILE A 4 -6.83 -0.29 1.06
C ILE A 4 -8.19 0.39 1.01
N VAL A 5 -8.21 1.68 1.36
CA VAL A 5 -9.33 2.58 1.15
C VAL A 5 -8.94 3.54 0.05
N THR A 6 -9.78 3.65 -0.98
CA THR A 6 -9.60 4.58 -2.10
C THR A 6 -10.58 5.74 -2.02
N GLN A 7 -10.23 6.84 -2.69
CA GLN A 7 -11.07 8.01 -2.87
C GLN A 7 -10.95 8.48 -4.33
N ARG A 8 -12.05 8.94 -4.92
CA ARG A 8 -12.02 9.59 -6.23
C ARG A 8 -11.26 10.91 -6.14
N SER A 9 -10.26 11.11 -7.00
CA SER A 9 -9.41 12.30 -6.99
C SER A 9 -9.71 13.26 -8.14
N ARG A 10 -9.48 12.81 -9.38
CA ARG A 10 -9.80 13.52 -10.63
C ARG A 10 -10.64 12.62 -11.53
N SER A 11 -11.21 13.16 -12.61
CA SER A 11 -12.11 12.41 -13.50
C SER A 11 -11.49 11.08 -13.93
N GLY A 12 -12.10 9.97 -13.51
CA GLY A 12 -11.65 8.61 -13.83
C GLY A 12 -10.47 8.07 -13.01
N LYS A 13 -10.01 8.76 -11.96
CA LYS A 13 -8.88 8.33 -11.13
C LYS A 13 -9.27 8.09 -9.67
N GLU A 14 -8.64 7.09 -9.07
CA GLU A 14 -8.74 6.78 -7.65
C GLU A 14 -7.37 6.88 -6.98
N THR A 15 -7.37 7.46 -5.78
CA THR A 15 -6.17 7.65 -4.96
C THR A 15 -6.31 6.84 -3.68
N ILE A 16 -5.22 6.24 -3.23
CA ILE A 16 -5.15 5.49 -1.98
C ILE A 16 -5.21 6.48 -0.80
N LEU A 17 -6.33 6.51 -0.09
CA LEU A 17 -6.54 7.33 1.10
C LEU A 17 -5.84 6.71 2.31
N ALA A 18 -5.96 5.39 2.47
CA ALA A 18 -5.36 4.65 3.58
C ALA A 18 -4.98 3.23 3.16
N ALA A 19 -3.92 2.70 3.77
CA ALA A 19 -3.49 1.31 3.66
C ALA A 19 -3.24 0.74 5.06
N ASN A 20 -4.17 -0.09 5.54
CA ASN A 20 -4.14 -0.68 6.87
C ASN A 20 -3.57 -2.10 6.82
N VAL A 21 -2.60 -2.40 7.68
CA VAL A 21 -1.98 -3.73 7.75
C VAL A 21 -2.73 -4.60 8.77
N ILE A 22 -3.31 -5.69 8.28
CA ILE A 22 -3.96 -6.73 9.10
C ILE A 22 -2.93 -7.75 9.61
N LYS A 23 -1.96 -8.08 8.74
CA LYS A 23 -0.85 -9.01 9.04
C LYS A 23 0.38 -8.54 8.29
N GLY A 24 1.45 -8.25 9.03
CA GLY A 24 2.71 -7.75 8.48
C GLY A 24 3.90 -8.68 8.74
N ALA A 25 4.98 -8.43 8.01
CA ALA A 25 6.27 -9.10 8.21
C ALA A 25 6.88 -8.67 9.55
N PRO A 26 7.49 -9.58 10.33
CA PRO A 26 7.98 -9.29 11.69
C PRO A 26 9.05 -8.20 11.71
N CYS A 27 9.78 -8.00 10.61
CA CYS A 27 10.77 -6.93 10.49
C CYS A 27 10.15 -5.53 10.42
N GLY A 28 8.85 -5.39 10.11
CA GLY A 28 8.16 -4.11 10.01
C GLY A 28 7.97 -3.58 8.58
N SER A 29 8.56 -4.24 7.57
CA SER A 29 8.55 -3.76 6.18
C SER A 29 7.14 -3.58 5.60
N THR A 30 6.18 -4.41 6.02
CA THR A 30 4.79 -4.31 5.56
C THR A 30 4.12 -3.01 5.95
N TRP A 31 4.30 -2.56 7.20
CA TRP A 31 3.75 -1.28 7.66
C TRP A 31 4.43 -0.09 7.00
N TYR A 32 5.75 -0.19 6.78
CA TYR A 32 6.48 0.85 6.07
C TYR A 32 5.97 1.01 4.64
N VAL A 33 5.89 -0.08 3.87
CA VAL A 33 5.36 -0.06 2.50
C VAL A 33 3.93 0.46 2.48
N ALA A 34 3.05 -0.03 3.36
CA ALA A 34 1.65 0.44 3.42
C ALA A 34 1.58 1.97 3.61
N LYS A 35 2.38 2.54 4.52
CA LYS A 35 2.45 3.99 4.72
C LYS A 35 2.91 4.75 3.47
N ARG A 36 3.74 4.15 2.62
CA ARG A 36 4.22 4.75 1.36
C ARG A 36 3.18 4.69 0.24
N MET A 37 2.10 3.91 0.38
CA MET A 37 1.05 3.79 -0.64
C MET A 37 0.05 4.95 -0.59
N THR A 38 -0.12 5.60 0.57
CA THR A 38 -1.06 6.73 0.72
C THR A 38 -0.70 7.86 -0.23
N GLY A 39 -1.70 8.36 -0.97
CA GLY A 39 -1.57 9.43 -1.95
C GLY A 39 -1.19 8.98 -3.36
N LEU A 40 -0.89 7.70 -3.58
CA LEU A 40 -0.65 7.16 -4.92
C LEU A 40 -1.97 6.89 -5.64
N GLU A 41 -1.97 7.01 -6.97
CA GLU A 41 -3.09 6.56 -7.80
C GLU A 41 -3.07 5.03 -7.93
N THR A 42 -4.24 4.40 -7.91
CA THR A 42 -4.37 2.93 -7.98
C THR A 42 -3.87 2.35 -9.30
N ASP A 43 -3.93 3.14 -10.37
CA ASP A 43 -3.53 2.79 -11.73
C ASP A 43 -2.25 3.51 -12.20
N GLN A 44 -1.45 4.02 -11.26
CA GLN A 44 -0.21 4.73 -11.58
C GLN A 44 0.78 3.77 -12.29
N PRO A 45 1.40 4.16 -13.44
CA PRO A 45 2.26 3.25 -14.22
C PRO A 45 3.45 2.65 -13.46
N ASP A 46 4.02 3.39 -12.51
CA ASP A 46 5.20 3.03 -11.71
C ASP A 46 4.84 2.43 -10.33
N LEU A 47 3.57 2.07 -10.08
CA LEU A 47 3.12 1.61 -8.76
C LEU A 47 3.95 0.41 -8.23
N ARG A 48 4.24 -0.57 -9.10
CA ARG A 48 5.08 -1.74 -8.75
C ARG A 48 6.48 -1.33 -8.34
N GLU A 49 7.06 -0.36 -9.04
CA GLU A 49 8.39 0.16 -8.73
C GLU A 49 8.38 0.86 -7.38
N ARG A 50 7.40 1.73 -7.11
CA ARG A 50 7.23 2.40 -5.81
C ARG A 50 7.09 1.44 -4.64
N ILE A 51 6.35 0.33 -4.81
CA ILE A 51 6.24 -0.71 -3.78
C ILE A 51 7.61 -1.35 -3.50
N SER A 52 8.38 -1.57 -4.57
CA SER A 52 9.72 -2.19 -4.50
C SER A 52 10.72 -1.27 -3.83
N GLU A 53 10.78 -0.02 -4.27
CA GLU A 53 11.62 1.01 -3.66
C GLU A 53 11.32 1.16 -2.18
N ALA A 54 10.03 1.16 -1.80
CA ALA A 54 9.64 1.21 -0.39
C ALA A 54 10.11 -0.04 0.38
N HIS A 55 10.06 -1.24 -0.21
CA HIS A 55 10.56 -2.46 0.41
C HIS A 55 12.08 -2.43 0.60
N HIS A 56 12.83 -2.02 -0.42
CA HIS A 56 14.30 -1.93 -0.39
C HIS A 56 14.82 -0.79 0.49
N ALA A 57 14.07 0.30 0.61
CA ALA A 57 14.44 1.43 1.48
C ALA A 57 14.26 1.10 2.98
N TYR A 58 13.54 0.03 3.31
CA TYR A 58 13.34 -0.41 4.70
C TYR A 58 14.46 -1.37 5.13
N PRO A 59 14.96 -1.32 6.38
CA PRO A 59 15.95 -2.27 6.91
C PRO A 59 15.33 -3.67 7.12
N CYS A 60 15.02 -4.34 6.02
CA CYS A 60 14.45 -5.68 6.02
C CYS A 60 15.48 -6.69 6.53
N THR A 61 15.03 -7.67 7.30
CA THR A 61 15.89 -8.76 7.83
C THR A 61 16.03 -9.93 6.85
N ALA A 62 15.43 -9.85 5.66
CA ALA A 62 15.53 -10.87 4.63
C ALA A 62 16.93 -10.85 3.99
N SER A 63 17.48 -12.03 3.69
CA SER A 63 18.80 -12.13 3.07
C SER A 63 18.80 -11.60 1.63
N MET A 64 19.89 -10.89 1.29
CA MET A 64 20.25 -10.51 -0.07
C MET A 64 21.15 -11.56 -0.76
N GLU A 65 21.55 -12.61 -0.05
CA GLU A 65 22.25 -13.73 -0.66
C GLU A 65 21.29 -14.49 -1.59
N GLN A 66 21.80 -14.93 -2.74
CA GLN A 66 21.01 -15.73 -3.66
C GLN A 66 20.76 -17.11 -3.04
N ASP A 67 19.49 -17.43 -2.85
CA ASP A 67 19.09 -18.74 -2.41
C ASP A 67 19.15 -19.73 -3.59
N PRO A 68 19.82 -20.89 -3.42
CA PRO A 68 20.07 -21.83 -4.51
C PRO A 68 18.82 -22.60 -4.95
N GLU A 69 17.75 -22.66 -4.16
CA GLU A 69 16.51 -23.35 -4.52
C GLU A 69 15.60 -22.44 -5.35
N ILE A 70 15.40 -21.19 -4.91
CA ILE A 70 14.55 -20.22 -5.62
C ILE A 70 15.28 -19.47 -6.75
N LYS A 71 16.61 -19.57 -6.81
CA LYS A 71 17.48 -18.85 -7.77
C LYS A 71 17.33 -17.33 -7.72
N ASP A 72 16.95 -16.83 -6.55
CA ASP A 72 16.72 -15.40 -6.26
C ASP A 72 17.03 -15.13 -4.78
N THR A 73 16.94 -13.89 -4.33
CA THR A 73 17.14 -13.52 -2.93
C THR A 73 15.84 -13.66 -2.13
N ILE A 74 15.96 -13.98 -0.84
CA ILE A 74 14.79 -13.99 0.06
C ILE A 74 14.17 -12.59 0.15
N LEU A 75 14.99 -11.53 0.07
CA LEU A 75 14.50 -10.15 0.02
C LEU A 75 13.64 -9.89 -1.21
N HIS A 76 14.07 -10.30 -2.41
CA HIS A 76 13.25 -10.16 -3.62
C HIS A 76 11.95 -10.95 -3.51
N LYS A 77 12.00 -12.18 -2.99
CA LYS A 77 10.78 -12.97 -2.77
C LYS A 77 9.82 -12.28 -1.82
N ALA A 78 10.31 -11.66 -0.74
CA ALA A 78 9.52 -10.85 0.17
C ALA A 78 8.95 -9.59 -0.54
N GLY A 79 9.74 -8.97 -1.41
CA GLY A 79 9.32 -7.88 -2.30
C GLY A 79 8.16 -8.27 -3.21
N TYR A 80 8.20 -9.45 -3.83
CA TYR A 80 7.10 -9.95 -4.67
C TYR A 80 5.82 -10.21 -3.88
N ILE A 81 5.95 -10.83 -2.70
CA ILE A 81 4.80 -11.08 -1.82
C ILE A 81 4.10 -9.77 -1.42
N ILE A 82 4.86 -8.71 -1.13
CA ILE A 82 4.24 -7.44 -0.75
C ILE A 82 3.64 -6.70 -1.95
N ARG A 83 4.24 -6.79 -3.14
CA ARG A 83 3.64 -6.28 -4.38
C ARG A 83 2.28 -6.92 -4.63
N GLU A 84 2.21 -8.25 -4.60
CA GLU A 84 0.96 -9.00 -4.76
C GLU A 84 -0.08 -8.59 -3.71
N ALA A 85 0.34 -8.46 -2.44
CA ALA A 85 -0.56 -8.08 -1.35
C ALA A 85 -1.16 -6.66 -1.52
N VAL A 86 -0.38 -5.69 -2.02
CA VAL A 86 -0.88 -4.34 -2.31
C VAL A 86 -1.83 -4.36 -3.49
N GLU A 87 -1.45 -5.02 -4.59
CA GLU A 87 -2.29 -5.10 -5.78
C GLU A 87 -3.63 -5.82 -5.52
N ASP A 88 -3.60 -6.90 -4.74
CA ASP A 88 -4.82 -7.59 -4.28
C ASP A 88 -5.69 -6.71 -3.40
N ALA A 89 -5.08 -5.84 -2.59
CA ALA A 89 -5.83 -4.91 -1.75
C ALA A 89 -6.50 -3.82 -2.59
N ILE A 90 -5.83 -3.32 -3.63
CA ILE A 90 -6.40 -2.38 -4.61
C ILE A 90 -7.57 -3.04 -5.34
N ARG A 91 -7.39 -4.23 -5.93
CA ARG A 91 -8.47 -4.95 -6.64
C ARG A 91 -9.68 -5.22 -5.74
N ARG A 92 -9.46 -5.45 -4.45
CA ARG A 92 -10.55 -5.61 -3.48
C ARG A 92 -11.24 -4.29 -3.17
N ALA A 93 -10.49 -3.19 -3.06
CA ALA A 93 -11.05 -1.86 -2.86
C ALA A 93 -11.91 -1.43 -4.05
N GLU A 94 -11.50 -1.73 -5.29
CA GLU A 94 -12.27 -1.44 -6.51
C GLU A 94 -13.59 -2.23 -6.59
N ARG A 95 -13.62 -3.44 -6.02
CA ARG A 95 -14.82 -4.31 -5.98
C ARG A 95 -15.78 -3.93 -4.86
N ALA A 96 -15.26 -3.37 -3.77
CA ALA A 96 -16.10 -2.77 -2.74
C ALA A 96 -16.62 -1.44 -3.28
N GLU A 97 -17.91 -1.12 -3.10
CA GLU A 97 -18.45 0.13 -3.64
C GLU A 97 -17.62 1.34 -3.17
N PRO A 98 -17.33 2.32 -4.06
CA PRO A 98 -16.55 3.49 -3.71
C PRO A 98 -17.22 4.20 -2.54
N ARG A 99 -16.54 4.25 -1.39
CA ARG A 99 -17.03 5.00 -0.23
C ARG A 99 -16.99 6.47 -0.60
N ASP A 100 -18.16 7.09 -0.68
CA ASP A 100 -18.28 8.53 -0.84
C ASP A 100 -17.58 9.21 0.35
N SER A 101 -16.34 9.61 0.12
CA SER A 101 -15.63 10.51 0.99
C SER A 101 -16.32 11.87 0.84
N GLY A 102 -17.31 12.12 1.70
CA GLY A 102 -18.01 13.40 1.74
C GLY A 102 -17.04 14.54 1.48
N SER A 103 -17.38 15.41 0.52
CA SER A 103 -16.51 16.47 0.03
C SER A 103 -15.88 17.20 1.23
N PHE A 104 -14.55 17.09 1.34
CA PHE A 104 -13.82 17.84 2.36
C PHE A 104 -13.76 19.30 1.90
N SER A 105 -14.89 20.01 1.96
CA SER A 105 -14.87 21.46 1.98
C SER A 105 -14.09 21.84 3.23
N GLY A 106 -12.96 22.52 3.08
CA GLY A 106 -12.03 22.83 4.16
C GLY A 106 -12.56 23.82 5.21
N ALA A 107 -13.81 23.69 5.65
CA ALA A 107 -14.50 24.61 6.54
C ALA A 107 -14.98 24.00 7.87
N ALA A 108 -14.80 22.69 8.11
CA ALA A 108 -15.29 22.07 9.34
C ALA A 108 -14.14 21.65 10.28
N ARG A 109 -13.78 22.54 11.21
CA ARG A 109 -13.11 22.11 12.46
C ARG A 109 -14.15 21.35 13.29
N PRO A 110 -13.90 20.10 13.74
CA PRO A 110 -14.79 19.45 14.68
C PRO A 110 -14.79 20.26 15.98
N ARG A 111 -15.97 20.71 16.42
CA ARG A 111 -16.12 21.23 17.78
C ARG A 111 -16.02 20.04 18.72
N VAL A 112 -14.97 20.02 19.54
CA VAL A 112 -14.93 19.16 20.73
C VAL A 112 -16.07 19.63 21.62
N GLY A 113 -17.08 18.77 21.78
CA GLY A 113 -18.17 18.99 22.73
C GLY A 113 -17.69 18.67 24.13
N VAL A 114 -17.77 19.71 24.99
CA VAL A 114 -17.73 19.78 26.46
C VAL A 114 -17.14 18.59 27.22
#